data_AF-A0A1H4KZ98-F1
#
_entry.id   AF-A0A1H4KZ98-F1
#
_cell.length_a   1.000
_cell.length_b   1.000
_cell.length_c   1.000
_cell.angle_alpha   90.00
_cell.angle_beta   90.00
_cell.angle_gamma   90.00
#
_symmetry.space_group_name_H-M   'P 1'
#
loop_
_entity.id
_entity.type
_entity.pdbx_description
1 polymer ?
#
loop_
_entity_poly.entity_id
_entity_poly.type
_entity_poly.pdbx_seq_one_letter_code
_entity_poly.pdbx_strand_id
1 'polypeptide(L)'
;MAKGSSLTGKALAITFILFSITASVAPLERAIAQMTMCDGDSCTITERGRERPMTDKEVDKHFRRHNWAQVDKVRCKYTDDQARCENIVKELRKLSAY
;
A
#
# COMPACT_ATOMS: atom_id res chain seq x y z
N MET A 1 34.27 21.44 -58.19
CA MET A 1 34.69 22.85 -58.01
C MET A 1 33.47 23.64 -57.54
N ALA A 2 33.68 24.57 -56.59
CA ALA A 2 32.72 25.49 -55.96
C ALA A 2 31.68 24.83 -55.03
N LYS A 3 31.38 25.31 -53.83
CA LYS A 3 31.95 26.38 -52.97
C LYS A 3 31.33 26.14 -51.58
N GLY A 4 32.14 26.19 -50.52
CA GLY A 4 31.62 26.25 -49.16
C GLY A 4 30.99 27.62 -48.87
N SER A 5 30.05 27.63 -47.92
CA SER A 5 29.90 28.69 -46.91
C SER A 5 28.94 28.22 -45.82
N SER A 6 29.58 27.78 -44.74
CA SER A 6 29.29 27.95 -43.31
C SER A 6 27.99 28.63 -42.84
N LEU A 7 27.54 28.11 -41.70
CA LEU A 7 26.92 28.82 -40.56
C LEU A 7 25.48 29.34 -40.76
N THR A 8 24.51 28.54 -40.34
CA THR A 8 23.77 28.71 -39.07
C THR A 8 22.40 28.04 -39.12
N GLY A 9 22.07 27.35 -38.02
CA GLY A 9 20.70 27.32 -37.52
C GLY A 9 19.83 26.15 -37.95
N LYS A 10 19.50 25.33 -36.94
CA LYS A 10 18.38 24.37 -36.86
C LYS A 10 18.70 23.01 -37.49
N ALA A 11 19.46 22.16 -36.78
CA ALA A 11 18.93 21.28 -35.72
C ALA A 11 17.80 20.37 -36.23
N LEU A 12 18.17 19.35 -37.00
CA LEU A 12 17.41 18.11 -37.10
C LEU A 12 18.32 16.97 -36.66
N ALA A 13 18.70 17.01 -35.37
CA ALA A 13 19.31 15.86 -34.73
C ALA A 13 18.19 14.82 -34.57
N ILE A 14 18.18 13.84 -35.47
CA ILE A 14 17.45 12.58 -35.30
C ILE A 14 18.21 11.83 -34.20
N THR A 15 18.00 12.27 -32.96
CA THR A 15 18.46 11.54 -31.78
C THR A 15 17.47 10.41 -31.60
N PHE A 16 17.82 9.24 -32.11
CA PHE A 16 17.20 7.98 -31.71
C PHE A 16 17.28 7.90 -30.19
N ILE A 17 16.21 8.33 -29.51
CA ILE A 17 16.06 8.06 -28.09
C ILE A 17 15.81 6.57 -28.00
N LEU A 18 16.87 5.79 -27.77
CA LEU A 18 16.76 4.54 -27.05
C LEU A 18 16.15 4.93 -25.69
N PHE A 19 14.82 4.98 -25.65
CA PHE A 19 14.09 4.93 -24.40
C PHE A 19 14.31 3.50 -23.94
N SER A 20 15.42 3.27 -23.24
CA SER A 20 15.59 2.12 -22.39
C SER A 20 14.41 2.17 -21.43
N ILE A 21 13.35 1.44 -21.76
CA ILE A 21 12.31 1.07 -20.82
C ILE A 21 13.06 0.19 -19.84
N THR A 22 13.69 0.79 -18.84
CA THR A 22 13.98 0.12 -17.59
C THR A 22 12.61 -0.17 -17.02
N ALA A 23 12.02 -1.26 -17.50
CA ALA A 23 10.92 -1.92 -16.84
C ALA A 23 11.47 -2.25 -15.45
N SER A 24 11.16 -1.38 -14.50
CA SER A 24 11.31 -1.68 -13.09
C SER A 24 10.53 -2.96 -12.87
N VAL A 25 11.23 -4.09 -12.91
CA VAL A 25 10.71 -5.37 -12.45
C VAL A 25 10.46 -5.16 -10.97
N ALA A 26 9.28 -4.64 -10.64
CA ALA A 26 8.76 -4.77 -9.29
C ALA A 26 8.87 -6.25 -8.98
N PRO A 27 9.63 -6.65 -7.94
CA PRO A 27 9.68 -8.05 -7.58
C PRO A 27 8.23 -8.48 -7.41
N LEU A 28 7.78 -9.41 -8.26
CA LEU A 28 6.59 -10.19 -8.03
C LEU A 28 6.93 -11.08 -6.84
N GLU A 29 6.98 -10.47 -5.65
CA GLU A 29 6.95 -11.21 -4.41
C GLU A 29 5.71 -12.08 -4.52
N ARG A 30 5.94 -13.39 -4.65
CA ARG A 30 4.89 -14.39 -4.50
C ARG A 30 4.05 -13.93 -3.33
N ALA A 31 2.81 -13.53 -3.59
CA ALA A 31 1.82 -13.36 -2.55
C ALA A 31 1.63 -14.74 -1.93
N ILE A 32 2.50 -15.10 -0.98
CA ILE A 32 2.28 -16.20 -0.06
C ILE A 32 0.97 -15.77 0.59
N ALA A 33 -0.12 -16.44 0.25
CA ALA A 33 -1.44 -16.11 0.76
C ALA A 33 -1.35 -16.10 2.29
N GLN A 34 -1.24 -14.90 2.89
CA GLN A 34 -1.25 -14.72 4.32
C GLN A 34 -2.70 -14.93 4.74
N MET A 35 -2.99 -16.15 5.20
CA MET A 35 -4.30 -16.45 5.75
C MET A 35 -4.31 -15.99 7.21
N THR A 36 -5.25 -15.09 7.51
CA THR A 36 -5.56 -14.68 8.88
C THR A 36 -6.88 -15.28 9.28
N MET A 37 -6.90 -16.00 10.39
CA MET A 37 -8.12 -16.50 11.02
C MET A 37 -8.29 -15.80 12.36
N CYS A 38 -9.49 -15.32 12.64
CA CYS A 38 -9.80 -14.65 13.91
C CYS A 38 -10.98 -15.34 14.59
N ASP A 39 -10.81 -15.62 15.88
CA ASP A 39 -11.87 -16.05 16.79
C ASP A 39 -12.00 -15.02 17.92
N GLY A 40 -13.11 -14.26 17.90
CA GLY A 40 -13.29 -13.10 18.76
C GLY A 40 -12.18 -12.06 18.56
N ASP A 41 -11.43 -11.79 19.63
CA ASP A 41 -10.30 -10.84 19.66
C ASP A 41 -8.93 -11.50 19.42
N SER A 42 -8.88 -12.82 19.22
CA SER A 42 -7.63 -13.54 18.96
C SER A 42 -7.52 -13.86 17.48
N CYS A 43 -6.36 -13.64 16.88
CA CYS A 43 -6.11 -14.02 15.49
C CYS A 43 -4.82 -14.84 15.35
N THR A 44 -4.83 -15.77 14.40
CA THR A 44 -3.63 -16.48 13.93
C THR A 44 -3.31 -16.07 12.51
N ILE A 45 -2.03 -16.10 12.16
CA ILE A 45 -1.55 -15.85 10.81
C ILE A 45 -0.71 -17.02 10.33
N THR A 46 -0.95 -17.46 9.10
CA THR A 46 -0.09 -18.41 8.40
C THR A 46 0.95 -17.63 7.59
N GLU A 47 2.20 -17.65 8.03
CA GLU A 47 3.32 -17.04 7.32
C GLU A 47 4.30 -18.13 6.91
N ARG A 48 4.58 -18.23 5.59
CA ARG A 48 5.51 -19.22 5.02
C ARG A 48 5.15 -20.68 5.42
N GLY A 49 3.85 -20.98 5.48
CA GLY A 49 3.35 -22.31 5.82
C GLY A 49 3.42 -22.67 7.31
N ARG A 50 3.71 -21.69 8.19
CA ARG A 50 3.67 -21.86 9.64
C ARG A 50 2.60 -20.97 10.24
N GLU A 51 1.76 -21.57 11.08
CA GLU A 51 0.80 -20.84 11.89
C GLU A 51 1.46 -20.27 13.14
N ARG A 52 1.17 -19.01 13.43
CA ARG A 52 1.54 -18.38 14.69
C ARG A 52 0.39 -17.50 15.19
N PRO A 53 0.26 -17.31 16.52
CA PRO A 53 -0.61 -16.28 17.05
C PRO A 53 -0.13 -14.89 16.62
N MET A 54 -1.06 -14.01 16.30
CA MET A 54 -0.80 -12.60 16.10
C MET A 54 -0.64 -11.91 17.44
N THR A 55 0.25 -10.92 17.51
CA THR A 55 0.35 -10.03 18.66
C THR A 55 -0.84 -9.07 18.72
N ASP A 56 -1.15 -8.53 19.90
CA ASP A 56 -2.25 -7.55 20.06
C ASP A 56 -2.16 -6.38 19.06
N LYS A 57 -0.95 -5.91 18.76
CA LYS A 57 -0.71 -4.82 17.79
C LYS A 57 -1.02 -5.25 16.36
N GLU A 58 -0.70 -6.49 15.99
CA GLU A 58 -1.01 -7.03 14.67
C GLU A 58 -2.52 -7.26 14.51
N VAL A 59 -3.18 -7.78 15.55
CA VAL A 59 -4.63 -7.96 15.61
C VAL A 59 -5.33 -6.62 15.41
N ASP A 60 -4.94 -5.62 16.19
CA ASP A 60 -5.48 -4.26 16.13
C ASP A 60 -5.29 -3.60 14.75
N LYS A 61 -4.12 -3.79 14.14
CA LYS A 61 -3.86 -3.36 12.75
C LYS A 61 -4.74 -4.10 11.74
N HIS A 62 -4.98 -5.40 11.94
CA HIS A 62 -5.81 -6.22 11.07
C HIS A 62 -7.28 -5.76 11.12
N PHE A 63 -7.84 -5.58 12.32
CA PHE A 63 -9.20 -5.07 12.51
C PHE A 63 -9.40 -3.70 11.88
N ARG A 64 -8.46 -2.75 12.06
CA ARG A 64 -8.51 -1.44 11.39
C ARG A 64 -8.58 -1.51 9.87
N ARG A 65 -7.89 -2.47 9.25
CA ARG A 65 -7.79 -2.57 7.79
C ARG A 65 -8.94 -3.31 7.13
N HIS A 66 -9.47 -4.35 7.80
CA HIS A 66 -10.38 -5.30 7.17
C HIS A 66 -11.80 -5.29 7.76
N ASN A 67 -11.99 -4.76 8.97
CA ASN A 67 -13.29 -4.71 9.63
C ASN A 67 -13.94 -3.32 9.52
N TRP A 68 -13.91 -2.73 8.32
CA TRP A 68 -14.59 -1.46 8.04
C TRP A 68 -16.11 -1.55 8.21
N ALA A 69 -16.70 -2.73 8.00
CA ALA A 69 -18.12 -3.00 8.27
C ALA A 69 -18.44 -3.17 9.76
N GLN A 70 -17.44 -3.37 10.62
CA GLN A 70 -17.62 -3.53 12.07
C GLN A 70 -16.82 -2.43 12.79
N VAL A 71 -17.22 -1.19 12.57
CA VAL A 71 -16.59 0.01 13.17
C VAL A 71 -16.45 -0.13 14.70
N ASP A 72 -17.34 -0.87 15.34
CA ASP A 72 -17.30 -1.13 16.79
C ASP A 72 -16.11 -1.97 17.26
N LYS A 73 -15.51 -2.77 16.36
CA LYS A 73 -14.30 -3.55 16.65
C LYS A 73 -13.01 -2.78 16.41
N VAL A 74 -13.09 -1.57 15.87
CA VAL A 74 -11.90 -0.74 15.66
C VAL A 74 -11.41 -0.20 17.01
N ARG A 75 -10.19 -0.56 17.39
CA ARG A 75 -9.49 -0.04 18.56
C ARG A 75 -8.39 0.94 18.12
N CYS A 76 -8.19 1.99 18.92
CA CYS A 76 -7.20 3.04 18.68
C CYS A 76 -5.99 2.94 19.62
N LYS A 77 -5.85 1.83 20.35
CA LYS A 77 -4.85 1.68 21.42
C LYS A 77 -3.40 1.70 20.91
N TYR A 78 -3.14 1.20 19.70
CA TYR A 78 -1.78 1.06 19.15
C TYR A 78 -1.50 1.98 17.95
N THR A 79 -2.27 3.05 17.78
CA THR A 79 -2.00 4.08 16.76
C THR A 79 -1.09 5.18 17.33
N ASP A 80 -0.25 5.77 16.48
CA ASP A 80 0.65 6.88 16.87
C ASP A 80 -0.13 8.19 17.12
N ASP A 81 -1.36 8.30 16.58
CA ASP A 81 -2.27 9.42 16.77
C ASP A 81 -3.65 8.92 17.20
N GLN A 82 -3.80 8.73 18.51
CA GLN A 82 -5.02 8.18 19.12
C GLN A 82 -6.22 9.12 18.96
N ALA A 83 -6.02 10.43 19.18
CA ALA A 83 -7.10 11.42 19.09
C ALA A 83 -7.71 11.47 17.69
N ARG A 84 -6.88 11.43 16.64
CA ARG A 84 -7.36 11.36 15.26
C ARG A 84 -8.09 10.05 14.98
N CYS A 85 -7.57 8.92 15.44
CA CYS A 85 -8.22 7.62 15.26
C CYS A 85 -9.61 7.59 15.91
N GLU A 86 -9.73 8.05 17.15
CA GLU A 86 -11.02 8.07 17.86
C GLU A 86 -12.03 9.00 17.19
N ASN A 87 -11.60 10.17 16.69
CA ASN A 87 -12.47 11.07 15.93
C ASN A 87 -12.99 10.41 14.64
N ILE A 88 -12.13 9.75 13.87
CA ILE A 88 -12.53 9.05 12.65
C ILE A 88 -13.53 7.94 12.98
N VAL A 89 -13.24 7.11 13.98
CA VAL A 89 -14.13 6.01 14.41
C VAL A 89 -15.49 6.56 14.86
N LYS A 90 -15.51 7.68 15.60
CA LYS A 90 -16.74 8.35 16.02
C LYS A 90 -17.59 8.80 14.83
N GLU A 91 -16.98 9.41 13.81
CA GLU A 91 -17.71 9.81 12.60
C GLU A 91 -18.21 8.60 11.81
N LEU A 92 -17.39 7.55 11.67
CA LEU A 92 -17.79 6.31 11.00
C LEU A 92 -18.98 5.63 11.68
N ARG A 93 -19.03 5.61 13.02
CA ARG A 93 -20.17 5.07 13.78
C ARG A 93 -21.47 5.83 13.53
N LYS A 94 -21.40 7.15 13.37
CA LYS A 94 -22.58 7.96 13.04
C LYS A 94 -23.10 7.63 11.64
N LEU A 95 -22.20 7.36 10.69
CA LEU A 95 -22.56 7.02 9.32
C LEU A 95 -23.13 5.59 9.20
N SER A 96 -22.69 4.65 10.05
CA SER A 96 -23.20 3.28 10.07
C SER A 96 -24.51 3.09 10.84
N ALA A 97 -25.03 4.14 11.48
CA ALA A 97 -26.27 4.11 12.24
C ALA A 97 -27.52 4.46 11.39
N TYR A 98 -27.34 4.73 10.10
CA TYR A 98 -28.40 4.95 9.10
C TYR A 98 -28.43 3.78 8.11
#